data_AF-A0A174NH45-F1
#
_entry.id   AF-A0A174NH45-F1
#
_cell.length_a   1.000
_cell.length_b   1.000
_cell.length_c   1.000
_cell.angle_alpha   90.00
_cell.angle_beta   90.00
_cell.angle_gamma   90.00
#
_symmetry.space_group_name_H-M   'P 1'
#
loop_
_entity.id
_entity.type
_entity.pdbx_description
1 polymer ?
#
loop_
_entity_poly.entity_id
_entity_poly.type
_entity_poly.pdbx_seq_one_letter_code
_entity_poly.pdbx_strand_id
1 'polypeptide(L)'
;MSICIKDQIQNMNIVIGCTVGCAYCYARNNVKRWHMIDDFAAPEFFPGKLKMMEKKRPQNFLLTGMSDLSGWKPEWAWSLTDQAHKLGIPVFMKEDLVPIIGDENMIQEMPEEFNKVLEVQKSWKK
;
A
#
# COMPACT_ATOMS: atom_id res chain seq x y z
N MET A 1 23.38 1.37 -16.77
CA MET A 1 22.08 0.72 -17.06
C MET A 1 20.99 1.62 -16.48
N SER A 2 20.05 2.09 -17.29
CA SER A 2 18.90 2.84 -16.78
C SER A 2 17.94 1.87 -16.08
N ILE A 3 17.67 2.09 -14.79
CA ILE A 3 16.70 1.28 -14.05
C ILE A 3 15.31 1.82 -14.42
N CYS A 4 14.46 0.98 -15.02
CA CYS A 4 13.06 1.34 -15.25
C CYS A 4 12.31 1.29 -13.92
N ILE A 5 11.65 2.40 -13.53
CA ILE A 5 10.91 2.49 -12.27
C ILE A 5 9.84 1.39 -12.15
N LYS A 6 9.25 0.97 -13.27
CA LYS A 6 8.24 -0.10 -13.31
C LYS A 6 8.80 -1.43 -12.82
N ASP A 7 10.08 -1.71 -13.08
CA ASP A 7 10.75 -2.93 -12.63
C ASP A 7 11.03 -2.93 -11.12
N GLN A 8 10.91 -1.76 -10.48
CA GLN A 8 11.04 -1.57 -9.04
C GLN A 8 9.67 -1.56 -8.34
N ILE A 9 8.55 -1.42 -9.07
CA ILE A 9 7.22 -1.39 -8.46
C ILE A 9 6.77 -2.81 -8.13
N GLN A 10 6.39 -3.04 -6.88
CA GLN A 10 5.75 -4.27 -6.45
C GLN A 10 4.45 -3.99 -5.70
N ASN A 11 3.35 -4.61 -6.15
CA ASN A 11 2.13 -4.62 -5.37
C ASN A 11 2.26 -5.61 -4.21
N MET A 12 1.95 -5.17 -3.00
CA MET A 12 1.92 -6.00 -1.80
C MET A 12 0.53 -5.92 -1.18
N ASN A 13 -0.33 -6.86 -1.55
CA ASN A 13 -1.71 -6.92 -1.07
C ASN A 13 -1.77 -7.58 0.31
N ILE A 14 -1.64 -6.78 1.37
CA ILE A 14 -1.69 -7.27 2.76
C ILE A 14 -3.11 -7.53 3.27
N VAL A 15 -4.11 -6.87 2.67
CA VAL A 15 -5.52 -7.15 2.90
C VAL A 15 -6.15 -7.55 1.58
N ILE A 16 -6.97 -8.60 1.58
CA ILE A 16 -7.74 -9.05 0.43
C ILE A 16 -9.22 -9.03 0.82
N GLY A 17 -10.07 -8.47 -0.04
CA GLY A 17 -11.50 -8.38 0.20
C GLY A 17 -11.98 -6.93 0.27
N CYS A 18 -13.26 -6.73 -0.03
CA CYS A 18 -13.90 -5.42 -0.09
C CYS A 18 -15.43 -5.58 -0.02
N THR A 19 -16.07 -4.73 0.79
CA THR A 19 -17.53 -4.71 1.04
C THR A 19 -18.34 -4.01 -0.05
N VAL A 20 -17.70 -3.24 -0.95
CA VAL A 20 -18.39 -2.29 -1.86
C VAL A 20 -19.29 -2.97 -2.90
N GLY A 21 -18.94 -4.16 -3.41
CA GLY A 21 -19.84 -4.87 -4.34
C GLY A 21 -19.70 -4.56 -5.83
N CYS A 22 -18.62 -3.90 -6.30
CA CYS A 22 -18.54 -3.45 -7.70
C CYS A 22 -18.64 -4.60 -8.72
N ALA A 23 -19.51 -4.44 -9.72
CA ALA A 23 -19.70 -5.42 -10.79
C ALA A 23 -18.43 -5.68 -11.64
N TYR A 24 -17.55 -4.67 -11.74
CA TYR A 24 -16.31 -4.72 -12.51
C TYR A 24 -15.07 -5.03 -11.67
N CYS A 25 -15.23 -5.45 -10.40
CA CYS A 25 -14.12 -5.58 -9.47
C CYS A 25 -13.09 -6.64 -9.92
N TYR A 26 -11.91 -6.17 -10.34
CA TYR A 26 -10.78 -7.04 -10.69
C TYR A 26 -10.39 -7.95 -9.51
N ALA A 27 -10.31 -7.40 -8.30
CA ALA A 27 -9.92 -8.15 -7.11
C ALA A 27 -10.87 -9.32 -6.80
N ARG A 28 -12.19 -9.09 -6.88
CA ARG A 28 -13.22 -10.12 -6.71
C ARG A 28 -13.06 -11.25 -7.72
N ASN A 29 -12.84 -10.91 -8.99
CA ASN A 29 -12.64 -11.91 -10.04
C ASN A 29 -11.35 -12.73 -9.82
N ASN A 30 -10.29 -12.12 -9.30
CA ASN A 30 -9.07 -12.85 -8.95
C ASN A 30 -9.28 -13.78 -7.76
N VAL A 31 -9.95 -13.32 -6.69
CA VAL A 31 -10.28 -14.17 -5.54
C VAL A 31 -11.13 -15.36 -5.97
N LYS A 32 -12.17 -15.14 -6.79
CA LYS A 32 -13.00 -16.21 -7.34
C LYS A 32 -12.22 -17.22 -8.19
N ARG A 33 -11.22 -16.75 -8.95
CA ARG A 33 -10.41 -17.62 -9.81
C ARG A 33 -9.40 -18.45 -9.02
N TRP A 34 -8.75 -17.83 -8.04
CA TRP A 34 -7.62 -18.42 -7.33
C TRP A 34 -7.96 -18.94 -5.93
N HIS A 35 -9.19 -18.74 -5.48
CA HIS A 35 -9.70 -19.17 -4.17
C HIS A 35 -8.79 -18.71 -3.02
N MET A 36 -8.41 -17.42 -3.06
CA MET A 36 -7.47 -16.84 -2.09
C MET A 36 -8.07 -16.67 -0.68
N ILE A 37 -9.38 -16.39 -0.61
CA ILE A 37 -10.19 -16.26 0.61
C ILE A 37 -11.57 -16.83 0.32
N ASP A 38 -12.30 -17.22 1.36
CA ASP A 38 -13.63 -17.84 1.23
C ASP A 38 -14.71 -16.82 0.87
N ASP A 39 -14.73 -15.67 1.55
CA ASP A 39 -15.69 -14.59 1.31
C ASP A 39 -15.00 -13.26 0.98
N PHE A 40 -15.17 -12.79 -0.26
CA PHE A 40 -14.62 -11.50 -0.68
C PHE A 40 -15.26 -10.31 0.04
N ALA A 41 -16.50 -10.44 0.52
CA ALA A 41 -17.18 -9.38 1.25
C ALA A 41 -16.66 -9.22 2.69
N ALA A 42 -15.89 -10.18 3.20
CA ALA A 42 -15.22 -10.12 4.50
C ALA A 42 -13.70 -9.93 4.30
N PRO A 43 -13.16 -8.70 4.42
CA PRO A 43 -11.73 -8.48 4.24
C PRO A 43 -10.87 -9.26 5.24
N GLU A 44 -9.84 -9.94 4.73
CA GLU A 44 -8.89 -10.72 5.52
C GLU A 44 -7.47 -10.11 5.44
N PHE A 45 -6.81 -10.06 6.59
CA PHE A 45 -5.45 -9.55 6.74
C PHE A 45 -4.41 -10.68 6.71
N PHE A 46 -3.35 -10.49 5.92
CA PHE A 46 -2.28 -11.45 5.65
C PHE A 46 -0.94 -10.94 6.18
N PRO A 47 -0.67 -11.07 7.50
CA PRO A 47 0.56 -10.57 8.11
C PRO A 47 1.81 -11.28 7.56
N GLY A 48 1.71 -12.51 7.04
CA GLY A 48 2.85 -13.20 6.45
C GLY A 48 3.51 -12.48 5.27
N LYS A 49 2.77 -11.59 4.59
CA LYS A 49 3.28 -10.83 3.44
C LYS A 49 4.18 -9.66 3.83
N LEU A 50 4.07 -9.19 5.06
CA LEU A 50 4.92 -8.15 5.64
C LEU A 50 6.41 -8.50 5.54
N LYS A 51 6.77 -9.79 5.60
CA LYS A 51 8.15 -10.26 5.38
C LYS A 51 8.75 -9.86 4.02
N MET A 52 7.93 -9.47 3.05
CA MET A 52 8.43 -8.99 1.75
C MET A 52 9.18 -7.66 1.86
N MET A 53 8.89 -6.84 2.88
CA MET A 53 9.61 -5.58 3.15
C MET A 53 11.05 -5.81 3.58
N GLU A 54 11.37 -6.97 4.18
CA GLU A 54 12.72 -7.30 4.67
C GLU A 54 13.74 -7.57 3.54
N LYS A 55 13.26 -7.72 2.29
CA LYS A 55 14.13 -7.97 1.15
C LYS A 55 14.95 -6.71 0.82
N LYS A 56 16.29 -6.82 0.88
CA LYS A 56 17.27 -5.74 0.63
C LYS A 56 17.33 -5.15 -0.79
N ARG A 57 16.30 -5.32 -1.63
CA ARG A 57 16.26 -4.77 -3.00
C ARG A 57 15.39 -3.50 -3.03
N PRO A 58 15.80 -2.43 -3.74
CA PRO A 58 14.97 -1.24 -3.86
C PRO A 58 13.66 -1.60 -4.55
N GLN A 59 12.54 -1.48 -3.83
CA GLN A 59 11.20 -1.73 -4.36
C GLN A 59 10.28 -0.61 -3.91
N ASN A 60 9.50 -0.10 -4.85
CA ASN A 60 8.38 0.78 -4.57
C ASN A 60 7.17 -0.10 -4.30
N PHE A 61 6.72 -0.18 -3.05
CA PHE A 61 5.56 -0.96 -2.70
C PHE A 61 4.26 -0.18 -2.93
N LEU A 62 3.29 -0.84 -3.57
CA LEU A 62 1.91 -0.36 -3.63
C LEU A 62 1.02 -1.34 -2.85
N LEU A 63 0.38 -0.85 -1.80
CA LEU A 63 -0.17 -1.70 -0.75
C LEU A 63 -1.60 -2.20 -1.02
N THR A 64 -2.29 -1.65 -2.01
CA THR A 64 -3.70 -1.93 -2.25
C THR A 64 -4.04 -2.10 -3.74
N GLY A 65 -4.04 -3.35 -4.20
CA GLY A 65 -4.62 -3.76 -5.49
C GLY A 65 -5.73 -4.81 -5.37
N MET A 66 -5.98 -5.33 -4.16
CA MET A 66 -6.94 -6.42 -3.90
C MET A 66 -7.93 -6.12 -2.76
N SER A 67 -7.89 -4.92 -2.20
CA SER A 67 -8.78 -4.45 -1.14
C SER A 67 -9.02 -2.96 -1.28
N ASP A 68 -10.09 -2.50 -0.63
CA ASP A 68 -10.40 -1.09 -0.47
C ASP A 68 -9.99 -0.64 0.93
N LEU A 69 -9.36 0.53 1.04
CA LEU A 69 -8.83 1.05 2.30
C LEU A 69 -9.95 1.27 3.33
N SER A 70 -11.16 1.67 2.90
CA SER A 70 -12.30 1.91 3.80
C SER A 70 -12.73 0.68 4.61
N GLY A 71 -12.38 -0.53 4.15
CA GLY A 71 -12.67 -1.79 4.83
C GLY A 71 -11.60 -2.23 5.82
N TRP A 72 -10.54 -1.44 6.02
CA TRP A 72 -9.43 -1.83 6.89
C TRP A 72 -9.75 -1.56 8.35
N LYS A 73 -9.20 -2.42 9.21
CA LYS A 73 -9.14 -2.13 10.64
C LYS A 73 -7.90 -1.28 10.95
N PRO A 74 -7.98 -0.35 11.92
CA PRO A 74 -6.83 0.46 12.32
C PRO A 74 -5.60 -0.39 12.64
N GLU A 75 -5.77 -1.52 13.32
CA GLU A 75 -4.65 -2.41 13.70
C GLU A 75 -3.83 -2.90 12.50
N TRP A 76 -4.46 -3.08 11.32
CA TRP A 76 -3.78 -3.54 10.12
C TRP A 76 -2.89 -2.44 9.53
N ALA A 77 -3.37 -1.20 9.52
CA ALA A 77 -2.59 -0.05 9.11
C ALA A 77 -1.40 0.17 10.07
N TRP A 78 -1.64 0.08 11.38
CA TRP A 78 -0.59 0.21 12.38
C TRP A 78 0.47 -0.89 12.29
N SER A 79 0.07 -2.15 12.06
CA SER A 79 1.00 -3.25 11.87
C SER A 79 1.92 -3.05 10.66
N LEU A 80 1.41 -2.41 9.60
CA LEU A 80 2.21 -2.06 8.43
C LEU A 80 3.21 -0.94 8.76
N THR A 81 2.73 0.14 9.37
CA THR A 81 3.56 1.30 9.73
C THR A 81 4.69 0.91 10.67
N ASP A 82 4.39 0.16 11.74
CA ASP A 82 5.40 -0.31 12.70
C ASP A 82 6.50 -1.12 12.02
N GLN A 83 6.13 -2.00 11.07
CA GLN A 83 7.12 -2.78 10.35
C GLN A 83 7.96 -1.92 9.39
N ALA A 84 7.33 -0.98 8.67
CA ALA A 84 8.03 -0.08 7.77
C ALA A 84 9.05 0.78 8.55
N HIS A 85 8.64 1.36 9.68
CA HIS A 85 9.51 2.15 10.54
C HIS A 85 10.66 1.34 11.14
N LYS A 86 10.42 0.08 11.56
CA LYS A 86 11.50 -0.83 11.98
C LYS A 86 12.56 -1.07 10.92
N LEU A 87 12.17 -1.00 9.65
CA LEU A 87 13.06 -1.16 8.50
C LEU A 87 13.58 0.18 7.95
N GLY A 88 13.24 1.31 8.57
CA GLY A 88 13.61 2.64 8.11
C GLY A 88 12.98 3.03 6.77
N ILE A 89 11.83 2.45 6.43
CA ILE A 89 11.10 2.72 5.19
C ILE A 89 10.10 3.87 5.46
N PRO A 90 10.15 4.97 4.70
CA PRO A 90 9.19 6.06 4.84
C PRO A 90 7.78 5.61 4.45
N VAL A 91 6.78 6.02 5.23
CA VAL A 91 5.37 5.70 5.02
C VAL A 91 4.59 6.93 4.55
N PHE A 92 3.82 6.76 3.48
CA PHE A 92 2.86 7.77 3.04
C PHE A 92 1.46 7.16 3.01
N MET A 93 0.58 7.66 3.88
CA MET A 93 -0.82 7.24 3.97
C MET A 93 -1.69 8.07 3.03
N LYS A 94 -2.64 7.41 2.35
CA LYS A 94 -3.65 8.07 1.53
C LYS A 94 -4.78 8.61 2.41
N GLU A 95 -5.41 9.69 1.95
CA GLU A 95 -6.58 10.31 2.58
C GLU A 95 -7.74 9.31 2.80
N ASP A 96 -7.85 8.28 1.96
CA ASP A 96 -8.86 7.22 2.14
C ASP A 96 -8.74 6.46 3.48
N LEU A 97 -7.59 6.56 4.20
CA LEU A 97 -7.44 6.00 5.55
C LEU A 97 -7.98 6.91 6.66
N VAL A 98 -8.20 8.21 6.39
CA VAL A 98 -8.67 9.19 7.40
C VAL A 98 -9.88 8.69 8.18
N PRO A 99 -10.94 8.11 7.56
CA PRO A 99 -12.10 7.62 8.31
C PRO A 99 -11.78 6.49 9.31
N ILE A 100 -10.61 5.87 9.22
CA ILE A 100 -10.20 4.70 10.01
C ILE A 100 -9.19 5.09 11.08
N ILE A 101 -8.17 5.88 10.72
CA ILE A 101 -7.07 6.23 11.62
C ILE A 101 -7.22 7.63 12.23
N GLY A 102 -8.04 8.50 11.65
CA GLY A 102 -8.17 9.90 12.06
C GLY A 102 -7.13 10.81 11.38
N ASP A 103 -7.49 12.08 11.19
CA ASP A 103 -6.64 13.08 10.54
C ASP A 103 -5.33 13.32 11.31
N GLU A 104 -5.40 13.31 12.64
CA GLU A 104 -4.27 13.55 13.54
C GLU A 104 -3.20 12.44 13.49
N ASN A 105 -3.55 11.27 12.98
CA ASN A 105 -2.72 10.08 12.93
C ASN A 105 -2.16 9.80 11.53
N MET A 106 -2.41 10.69 10.57
CA MET A 106 -1.93 10.57 9.19
C MET A 106 -0.41 10.74 9.10
N ILE A 107 0.25 9.80 8.42
CA ILE A 107 1.70 9.83 8.20
C ILE A 107 1.98 10.19 6.74
N GLN A 108 2.78 11.24 6.54
CA GLN A 108 3.19 11.73 5.21
C GLN A 108 4.71 11.85 5.13
N GLU A 109 5.41 10.73 5.20
CA GLU A 109 6.87 10.67 5.07
C GLU A 109 7.24 10.47 3.59
N MET A 110 8.01 11.40 3.04
CA MET A 110 8.46 11.34 1.66
C MET A 110 9.92 10.87 1.59
N PRO A 111 10.30 9.92 0.70
CA PRO A 111 11.70 9.54 0.50
C PRO A 111 12.58 10.74 0.12
N GLU A 112 13.82 10.77 0.61
CA GLU A 112 14.76 11.87 0.34
C GLU A 112 15.04 12.05 -1.16
N GLU A 113 15.09 10.95 -1.91
CA GLU A 113 15.27 10.96 -3.36
C GLU A 113 14.14 11.70 -4.06
N PHE A 114 12.91 11.55 -3.56
CA PHE A 114 11.74 12.23 -4.10
C PHE A 114 11.82 13.74 -3.85
N ASN A 115 12.27 14.14 -2.65
CA ASN A 115 12.50 15.55 -2.32
C ASN A 115 13.52 16.20 -3.26
N LYS A 116 14.60 15.49 -3.62
CA LYS A 116 15.60 15.97 -4.59
C LYS A 116 14.98 16.21 -5.98
N VAL A 117 14.10 15.32 -6.44
CA VAL A 117 13.38 15.49 -7.71
C VAL A 117 12.43 16.70 -7.66
N LEU A 118 11.71 16.89 -6.55
CA LEU A 118 10.80 18.01 -6.37
C LEU A 118 11.54 19.36 -6.41
N GLU A 119 12.74 19.46 -5.82
CA GLU A 119 13.57 20.67 -5.90
C GLU A 119 13.98 20.99 -7.35
N VAL A 120 14.36 19.96 -8.12
CA VAL A 120 14.67 20.14 -9.55
C VAL A 120 13.42 20.60 -10.31
N GLN A 121 12.25 20.01 -10.05
CA GLN A 121 10.99 20.42 -10.70
C GLN A 121 10.56 21.85 -10.34
N LYS A 122 10.87 22.37 -9.15
CA LYS A 122 10.64 23.79 -8.82
C LYS A 122 11.37 24.72 -9.77
N SER A 123 12.57 24.34 -10.25
CA SER A 123 13.32 25.09 -11.25
C SER A 123 12.73 25.02 -12.66
N TRP A 124 11.83 24.05 -12.92
CA TRP A 124 11.15 23.89 -14.21
C TRP A 124 9.89 24.76 -14.33
N LYS A 125 9.47 25.44 -13.25
CA LYS A 125 8.48 26.50 -13.33
C LYS A 125 9.07 27.71 -14.06
N LYS A 126 8.91 27.73 -15.38
CA LYS A 126 8.79 28.94 -16.19
C LYS A 126 7.33 29.24 -16.43
#